data_AF-A0A3D4IFP0-F1
#
_entry.id   AF-A0A3D4IFP0-F1
#
_cell.length_a   1.000
_cell.length_b   1.000
_cell.length_c   1.000
_cell.angle_alpha   90.00
_cell.angle_beta   90.00
_cell.angle_gamma   90.00
#
_symmetry.space_group_name_H-M   'P 1'
#
loop_
_entity.id
_entity.type
_entity.pdbx_description
1 polymer ?
#
loop_
_entity_poly.entity_id
_entity_poly.type
_entity_poly.pdbx_seq_one_letter_code
_entity_poly.pdbx_strand_id
1 'polypeptide(L)'
;MEEQYFTGLLELIGDKKFGFVRTLRHDLPKGELDPFVPPPMIKRFHLRDGVTIEGTAVPGKKGDMVIKTVEKVMGIPVDRWVKIPLDVNEPTIHPNEKWNLVTNAKDIPMRMIDIVAPIGKGQRAMVVSPPRSGKTMILHGIARGIHQNHPQAALVALLVDERPEEVTDFKRNIPA
;
A
#
# COMPACT_ATOMS: atom_id res chain seq x y z
N MET A 1 -10.59 -7.56 31.07
CA MET A 1 -10.94 -7.41 29.65
C MET A 1 -9.65 -7.61 28.89
N GLU A 2 -9.60 -8.61 28.02
CA GLU A 2 -8.37 -9.02 27.35
C GLU A 2 -8.01 -7.96 26.30
N GLU A 3 -6.79 -7.44 26.39
CA GLU A 3 -6.25 -6.50 25.41
C GLU A 3 -5.78 -7.27 24.18
N GLN A 4 -6.27 -6.87 23.02
CA GLN A 4 -5.92 -7.52 21.77
C GLN A 4 -4.96 -6.63 20.98
N TYR A 5 -3.81 -7.18 20.62
CA TYR A 5 -2.90 -6.52 19.68
C TYR A 5 -3.49 -6.54 18.28
N PHE A 6 -3.38 -5.43 17.55
CA PHE A 6 -3.86 -5.32 16.18
C PHE A 6 -2.81 -4.65 15.28
N THR A 7 -2.91 -4.95 13.99
CA THR A 7 -2.20 -4.26 12.93
C THR A 7 -3.16 -4.08 11.76
N GLY A 8 -3.30 -2.86 11.26
CA GLY A 8 -4.19 -2.62 10.13
C GLY A 8 -4.13 -1.21 9.58
N LEU A 9 -4.89 -0.99 8.50
CA LEU A 9 -4.95 0.27 7.76
C LEU A 9 -6.00 1.19 8.38
N LEU A 10 -5.63 2.41 8.75
CA LEU A 10 -6.60 3.40 9.19
C LEU A 10 -7.43 3.91 8.00
N GLU A 11 -8.75 3.77 8.10
CA GLU A 11 -9.72 4.46 7.26
C GLU A 11 -10.41 5.56 8.07
N LEU A 12 -10.32 6.82 7.62
CA LEU A 12 -10.99 7.96 8.22
C LEU A 12 -12.37 8.18 7.57
N ILE A 13 -13.39 8.41 8.40
CA ILE A 13 -14.79 8.55 7.97
C ILE A 13 -15.33 9.96 8.26
N GLY A 14 -15.82 10.60 7.20
CA GLY A 14 -16.58 11.85 7.24
C GLY A 14 -15.86 13.06 7.84
N ASP A 15 -16.60 14.16 8.01
CA ASP A 15 -16.04 15.45 8.43
C ASP A 15 -15.56 15.47 9.89
N LYS A 16 -16.17 14.64 10.74
CA LYS A 16 -15.83 14.53 12.17
C LYS A 16 -14.54 13.72 12.42
N LYS A 17 -13.91 13.19 11.36
CA LYS A 17 -12.63 12.48 11.37
C LYS A 17 -12.50 11.50 12.54
N PHE A 18 -13.48 10.61 12.69
CA PHE A 18 -13.25 9.33 13.38
C PHE A 18 -12.77 8.30 12.35
N GLY A 19 -12.30 7.14 12.78
CA GLY A 19 -11.86 6.12 11.84
C GLY A 19 -12.03 4.69 12.34
N PHE A 20 -11.71 3.75 11.47
CA PHE A 20 -11.64 2.33 11.78
C PHE A 20 -10.31 1.78 11.28
N VAL A 21 -9.71 0.87 12.05
CA VAL A 21 -8.52 0.16 11.60
C VAL A 21 -8.95 -1.11 10.86
N ARG A 22 -8.87 -1.06 9.54
CA ARG A 22 -9.20 -2.18 8.63
C ARG A 22 -8.12 -3.23 8.67
N THR A 23 -8.53 -4.50 8.69
CA THR A 23 -7.61 -5.59 8.40
C THR A 23 -7.15 -5.48 6.94
N LEU A 24 -5.84 -5.52 6.69
CA LEU A 24 -5.29 -5.45 5.34
C LEU A 24 -5.61 -6.75 4.58
N ARG A 25 -6.71 -6.74 3.82
CA ARG A 25 -7.14 -7.82 2.92
C ARG A 25 -7.31 -7.26 1.50
N HIS A 26 -7.28 -8.15 0.51
CA HIS A 26 -7.36 -7.79 -0.91
C HIS A 26 -8.58 -6.94 -1.29
N ASP A 27 -9.68 -7.06 -0.54
CA ASP A 27 -10.95 -6.38 -0.71
C ASP A 27 -11.22 -5.29 0.33
N LEU A 28 -10.28 -5.06 1.27
CA LEU A 28 -10.38 -4.13 2.41
C LEU A 28 -11.81 -4.05 3.02
N PRO A 29 -12.43 -5.19 3.36
CA PRO A 29 -13.83 -5.19 3.77
C PRO A 29 -13.94 -4.59 5.17
N LYS A 30 -15.10 -3.99 5.44
CA LYS A 30 -15.46 -3.61 6.81
C LYS A 30 -15.62 -4.86 7.67
N GLY A 31 -14.78 -5.00 8.69
CA GLY A 31 -14.89 -6.03 9.70
C GLY A 31 -15.72 -5.56 10.91
N GLU A 32 -16.45 -6.48 11.53
CA GLU A 32 -17.15 -6.21 12.81
C GLU A 32 -16.17 -5.98 13.98
N LEU A 33 -14.96 -6.51 13.86
CA LEU A 33 -13.90 -6.37 14.86
C LEU A 33 -12.89 -5.26 14.53
N ASP A 34 -13.15 -4.45 13.50
CA ASP A 34 -12.26 -3.34 13.15
C ASP A 34 -12.25 -2.32 14.29
N PRO A 35 -11.09 -2.07 14.93
CA PRO A 35 -11.02 -1.14 16.05
C PRO A 35 -11.46 0.27 15.65
N PHE A 36 -12.42 0.83 16.39
CA PHE A 36 -12.82 2.22 16.28
C PHE A 36 -11.72 3.13 16.81
N VAL A 37 -11.39 4.17 16.05
CA VAL A 37 -10.40 5.19 16.37
C VAL A 37 -11.10 6.53 16.63
N PRO A 38 -11.08 7.03 17.87
CA PRO A 38 -11.79 8.25 18.22
C PRO A 38 -11.02 9.50 17.72
N PRO A 39 -11.72 10.60 17.37
CA PRO A 39 -11.09 11.82 16.86
C PRO A 39 -9.95 12.40 17.73
N PRO A 40 -10.02 12.37 19.09
CA PRO A 40 -8.92 12.82 19.92
C PRO A 40 -7.60 12.06 19.69
N MET A 41 -7.65 10.76 19.40
CA MET A 41 -6.44 9.96 19.11
C MET A 41 -5.87 10.28 17.73
N ILE A 42 -6.75 10.46 16.73
CA ILE A 42 -6.36 10.89 15.39
C ILE A 42 -5.64 12.23 15.45
N LYS A 43 -6.20 13.20 16.20
CA LYS A 43 -5.58 14.50 16.40
C LYS A 43 -4.28 14.42 17.20
N ARG A 44 -4.26 13.66 18.30
CA ARG A 44 -3.08 13.53 19.19
C ARG A 44 -1.86 12.94 18.47
N PHE A 45 -2.07 11.91 17.65
CA PHE A 45 -0.98 11.19 16.98
C PHE A 45 -0.77 11.63 15.52
N HIS A 46 -1.41 12.72 15.10
CA HIS A 46 -1.36 13.20 13.70
C HIS A 46 -1.61 12.07 12.69
N LEU A 47 -2.61 11.21 12.98
CA LEU A 47 -2.95 10.07 12.13
C LEU A 47 -3.59 10.58 10.83
N ARG A 48 -3.30 9.88 9.74
CA ARG A 48 -3.75 10.23 8.40
C ARG A 48 -4.44 9.02 7.80
N ASP A 49 -5.33 9.26 6.84
CA ASP A 49 -5.97 8.17 6.12
C ASP A 49 -4.93 7.32 5.39
N GLY A 50 -5.14 6.00 5.37
CA GLY A 50 -4.26 5.04 4.69
C GLY A 50 -2.95 4.71 5.43
N VAL A 51 -2.72 5.19 6.65
CA VAL A 51 -1.55 4.76 7.43
C VAL A 51 -1.80 3.40 8.09
N THR A 52 -0.79 2.54 8.14
CA THR A 52 -0.83 1.33 8.96
C THR A 52 -0.58 1.69 10.43
N ILE A 53 -1.41 1.15 11.32
CA ILE A 53 -1.32 1.35 12.77
C ILE A 53 -1.08 0.00 13.44
N GLU A 54 -0.16 -0.02 14.39
CA GLU A 54 0.09 -1.12 15.33
C GLU A 54 -0.20 -0.64 16.75
N GLY A 55 -0.88 -1.48 17.55
CA GLY A 55 -1.16 -1.17 18.96
C GLY A 55 -2.15 -2.14 19.58
N THR A 56 -2.82 -1.71 20.66
CA THR A 56 -3.80 -2.55 21.38
C THR A 56 -5.21 -1.98 21.27
N ALA A 57 -6.20 -2.88 21.22
CA ALA A 57 -7.62 -2.57 21.25
C ALA A 57 -8.31 -3.35 22.38
N VAL A 58 -9.43 -2.80 22.87
CA VAL A 58 -10.24 -3.38 23.94
C VAL A 58 -11.71 -3.40 23.56
N PRO A 59 -12.50 -4.34 24.11
CA PRO A 59 -13.95 -4.31 23.98
C PRO A 59 -14.54 -3.03 24.58
N GLY A 60 -15.35 -2.33 23.79
CA GLY A 60 -16.13 -1.18 24.20
C GLY A 60 -17.45 -1.58 24.88
N LYS A 61 -18.24 -0.59 25.29
CA LYS A 61 -19.50 -0.80 26.04
C LYS A 61 -20.55 -1.63 25.31
N LYS A 62 -20.51 -1.67 23.97
CA LYS A 62 -21.47 -2.37 23.11
C LYS A 62 -20.90 -3.65 22.49
N GLY A 63 -19.70 -4.07 22.89
CA GLY A 63 -18.98 -5.20 22.27
C GLY A 63 -18.07 -4.81 21.10
N ASP A 64 -18.23 -3.61 20.53
CA ASP A 64 -17.34 -3.10 19.47
C ASP A 64 -15.89 -2.94 19.97
N MET A 65 -14.90 -3.23 19.13
CA MET A 65 -13.50 -2.99 19.49
C MET A 65 -13.15 -1.51 19.41
N VAL A 66 -12.46 -0.99 20.42
CA VAL A 66 -11.99 0.40 20.47
C VAL A 66 -10.49 0.41 20.70
N ILE A 67 -9.77 1.23 19.95
CA ILE A 67 -8.33 1.39 20.11
C ILE A 67 -7.99 1.92 21.53
N LYS A 68 -7.02 1.29 22.19
CA LYS A 68 -6.52 1.67 23.51
C LYS A 68 -5.16 2.36 23.41
N THR A 69 -4.22 1.75 22.68
CA THR A 69 -2.87 2.30 22.48
C THR A 69 -2.52 2.32 20.99
N VAL A 70 -1.67 3.28 20.60
CA VAL A 70 -0.97 3.33 19.31
C VAL A 70 0.51 3.23 19.64
N GLU A 71 1.17 2.20 19.14
CA GLU A 71 2.59 1.93 19.39
C GLU A 71 3.44 2.34 18.19
N LYS A 72 3.01 1.96 16.99
CA LYS A 72 3.67 2.34 15.74
C LYS A 72 2.67 2.83 14.71
N VAL A 73 3.15 3.70 13.83
CA VAL A 73 2.46 4.16 12.63
C VAL A 73 3.43 4.00 11.46
N MET A 74 3.01 3.35 10.37
CA MET A 74 3.87 3.04 9.21
C MET A 74 5.19 2.33 9.61
N GLY A 75 5.11 1.40 10.58
CA GLY A 75 6.27 0.64 11.07
C GLY A 75 7.26 1.43 11.94
N ILE A 76 7.02 2.72 12.20
CA ILE A 76 7.87 3.53 13.08
C ILE A 76 7.20 3.83 14.42
N PRO A 77 7.96 3.94 15.52
CA PRO A 77 7.42 4.32 16.82
C PRO A 77 6.62 5.63 16.77
N VAL A 78 5.47 5.65 17.45
CA VAL A 78 4.52 6.78 17.40
C VAL A 78 5.14 8.11 17.85
N ASP A 79 6.09 8.09 18.77
CA ASP A 79 6.84 9.26 19.27
C ASP A 79 7.74 9.89 18.20
N ARG A 80 8.19 9.09 17.21
CA ARG A 80 8.90 9.58 16.03
C ARG A 80 7.93 10.03 14.95
N TRP A 81 6.86 9.27 14.71
CA TRP A 81 5.84 9.61 13.71
C TRP A 81 5.27 11.01 13.90
N VAL A 82 4.90 11.38 15.12
CA VAL A 82 4.29 12.69 15.41
C VAL A 82 5.19 13.88 15.08
N LYS A 83 6.51 13.67 14.98
CA LYS A 83 7.51 14.67 14.64
C LYS A 83 7.74 14.79 13.13
N ILE A 84 7.24 13.85 12.32
CA ILE A 84 7.39 13.89 10.87
C ILE A 84 6.45 14.94 10.31
N PRO A 85 6.97 16.03 9.72
CA PRO A 85 6.14 17.04 9.09
C PRO A 85 5.33 16.40 7.95
N LEU A 86 4.07 16.81 7.80
CA LEU A 86 3.35 16.59 6.56
C LEU A 86 3.75 17.72 5.62
N ASP A 87 4.75 17.50 4.77
CA ASP A 87 5.06 18.46 3.73
C ASP A 87 4.34 18.07 2.44
N VAL A 88 3.15 18.65 2.26
CA VAL A 88 2.37 18.55 1.02
C VAL A 88 2.95 19.40 -0.12
N ASN A 89 3.97 20.21 0.16
CA ASN A 89 4.57 21.14 -0.80
C ASN A 89 6.02 20.76 -1.15
N GLU A 90 6.43 19.51 -0.90
CA GLU A 90 7.74 19.06 -1.36
C GLU A 90 7.90 19.32 -2.87
N PRO A 91 9.02 19.92 -3.30
CA PRO A 91 9.22 20.25 -4.69
C PRO A 91 9.21 18.97 -5.52
N THR A 92 8.33 18.93 -6.52
CA THR A 92 8.29 17.80 -7.44
C THR A 92 9.58 17.76 -8.25
N ILE A 93 10.29 16.65 -8.16
CA ILE A 93 11.47 16.39 -9.00
C ILE A 93 11.13 15.37 -10.09
N HIS A 94 11.88 15.44 -11.19
CA HIS A 94 11.87 14.36 -12.18
C HIS A 94 12.57 13.12 -11.60
N PRO A 95 12.17 11.91 -12.01
CA PRO A 95 12.89 10.70 -11.65
C PRO A 95 14.37 10.80 -12.00
N ASN A 96 15.23 10.69 -11.00
CA ASN A 96 16.68 10.74 -11.14
C ASN A 96 17.35 9.38 -10.90
N GLU A 97 16.58 8.39 -10.43
CA GLU A 97 17.02 7.02 -10.24
C GLU A 97 16.15 6.08 -11.08
N LYS A 98 16.80 5.19 -11.84
CA LYS A 98 16.14 4.25 -12.76
C LYS A 98 15.82 2.93 -12.05
N TRP A 99 14.64 2.38 -12.32
CA TRP A 99 14.33 0.99 -12.02
C TRP A 99 14.98 0.07 -13.05
N ASN A 100 15.97 -0.72 -12.64
CA ASN A 100 16.51 -1.79 -13.47
C ASN A 100 15.54 -2.97 -13.48
N LEU A 101 14.85 -3.19 -14.60
CA LEU A 101 13.78 -4.21 -14.71
C LEU A 101 14.24 -5.53 -15.33
N VAL A 102 15.36 -5.52 -16.05
CA VAL A 102 15.86 -6.70 -16.76
C VAL A 102 16.35 -7.73 -15.75
N THR A 103 15.72 -8.90 -15.74
CA THR A 103 16.09 -10.01 -14.83
C THR A 103 17.09 -10.98 -15.44
N ASN A 104 17.09 -11.12 -16.77
CA ASN A 104 18.02 -11.97 -17.50
C ASN A 104 18.13 -11.54 -18.99
N ALA A 105 19.13 -12.05 -19.70
CA ALA A 105 19.42 -11.66 -21.08
C ALA A 105 18.29 -12.00 -22.09
N LYS A 106 17.45 -13.00 -21.77
CA LYS A 106 16.32 -13.44 -22.61
C LYS A 106 15.04 -12.62 -22.35
N ASP A 107 15.04 -11.73 -21.37
CA ASP A 107 13.91 -10.83 -21.08
C ASP A 107 13.88 -9.66 -22.07
N ILE A 108 13.59 -10.00 -23.33
CA ILE A 108 13.54 -9.04 -24.44
C ILE A 108 12.54 -7.90 -24.16
N PRO A 109 11.33 -8.14 -23.63
CA PRO A 109 10.39 -7.06 -23.35
C PRO A 109 10.93 -6.05 -22.33
N MET A 110 11.50 -6.51 -21.21
CA MET A 110 12.04 -5.57 -20.21
C MET A 110 13.25 -4.83 -20.77
N ARG A 111 14.11 -5.49 -21.56
CA ARG A 111 15.24 -4.82 -22.22
C ARG A 111 14.80 -3.73 -23.19
N MET A 112 13.72 -3.96 -23.94
CA MET A 112 13.16 -2.95 -24.84
C MET A 112 12.63 -1.75 -24.06
N ILE A 113 11.90 -1.96 -22.97
CA ILE A 113 11.45 -0.87 -22.08
C ILE A 113 12.66 -0.12 -21.53
N ASP A 114 13.69 -0.84 -21.07
CA ASP A 114 14.89 -0.28 -20.45
C ASP A 114 15.67 0.68 -21.36
N ILE A 115 15.58 0.46 -22.68
CA ILE A 115 16.24 1.25 -23.74
C ILE A 115 15.32 2.35 -24.25
N VAL A 116 14.07 2.03 -24.59
CA VAL A 116 13.17 2.93 -25.34
C VAL A 116 12.36 3.84 -24.40
N ALA A 117 11.98 3.32 -23.23
CA ALA A 117 11.09 4.00 -22.28
C ALA A 117 11.49 3.66 -20.83
N PRO A 118 12.69 4.06 -20.38
CA PRO A 118 13.17 3.71 -19.05
C PRO A 118 12.23 4.24 -17.95
N ILE A 119 11.98 3.41 -16.94
CA ILE A 119 11.09 3.74 -15.82
C ILE A 119 11.95 4.13 -14.61
N GLY A 120 11.71 5.29 -14.01
CA GLY A 120 12.40 5.74 -12.80
C GLY A 120 11.56 5.75 -11.53
N LYS A 121 12.20 6.01 -10.38
CA LYS A 121 11.51 6.22 -9.10
C LYS A 121 10.69 7.50 -9.14
N GLY A 122 9.39 7.39 -8.88
CA GLY A 122 8.42 8.49 -9.07
C GLY A 122 7.90 8.63 -10.52
N GLN A 123 8.23 7.70 -11.42
CA GLN A 123 7.73 7.71 -12.79
C GLN A 123 6.21 7.50 -12.82
N ARG A 124 5.54 8.33 -13.63
CA ARG A 124 4.15 8.11 -14.04
C ARG A 124 4.18 7.56 -15.45
N ALA A 125 3.71 6.32 -15.62
CA ALA A 125 3.76 5.61 -16.89
C ALA A 125 2.37 5.06 -17.24
N MET A 126 2.10 4.94 -18.53
CA MET A 126 0.88 4.34 -19.05
C MET A 126 1.25 3.31 -20.10
N VAL A 127 0.75 2.08 -19.93
CA VAL A 127 0.88 1.01 -20.92
C VAL A 127 -0.37 1.03 -21.78
N VAL A 128 -0.28 1.65 -22.96
CA VAL A 128 -1.38 1.69 -23.93
C VAL A 128 -1.28 0.50 -24.85
N SER A 129 -2.33 -0.30 -24.95
CA SER A 129 -2.31 -1.52 -25.74
C SER A 129 -3.73 -1.97 -26.12
N PRO A 130 -3.97 -2.45 -27.36
CA PRO A 130 -5.25 -3.08 -27.71
C PRO A 130 -5.54 -4.33 -26.86
N PRO A 131 -6.79 -4.83 -26.82
CA PRO A 131 -7.09 -6.11 -26.18
C PRO A 131 -6.20 -7.25 -26.72
N ARG A 132 -5.79 -8.17 -25.83
CA ARG A 132 -4.98 -9.36 -26.17
C ARG A 132 -3.58 -9.10 -26.76
N SER A 133 -3.01 -7.91 -26.53
CA SER A 133 -1.69 -7.52 -27.06
C SER A 133 -0.53 -7.69 -26.06
N GLY A 134 -0.76 -8.35 -24.91
CA GLY A 134 0.30 -8.66 -23.94
C GLY A 134 0.51 -7.64 -22.83
N LYS A 135 -0.45 -6.74 -22.57
CA LYS A 135 -0.47 -5.82 -21.39
C LYS A 135 -0.02 -6.53 -20.11
N THR A 136 -0.67 -7.66 -19.82
CA THR A 136 -0.43 -8.45 -18.60
C THR A 136 0.99 -8.99 -18.53
N MET A 137 1.56 -9.45 -19.66
CA MET A 137 2.95 -9.93 -19.70
C MET A 137 3.96 -8.81 -19.40
N ILE A 138 3.71 -7.60 -19.90
CA ILE A 138 4.54 -6.44 -19.58
C ILE A 138 4.45 -6.08 -18.10
N LEU A 139 3.24 -6.02 -17.53
CA LEU A 139 3.04 -5.75 -16.11
C LEU A 139 3.70 -6.82 -15.24
N HIS A 140 3.63 -8.08 -15.63
CA HIS A 140 4.34 -9.18 -14.96
C HIS A 140 5.85 -9.01 -14.99
N GLY A 141 6.41 -8.66 -16.14
CA GLY A 141 7.84 -8.39 -16.28
C GLY A 141 8.29 -7.25 -15.37
N ILE A 142 7.55 -6.14 -15.35
CA ILE A 142 7.85 -4.98 -14.51
C ILE A 142 7.83 -5.38 -13.02
N ALA A 143 6.76 -6.05 -12.58
CA ALA A 143 6.61 -6.49 -11.20
C ALA A 143 7.74 -7.44 -10.76
N ARG A 144 8.10 -8.43 -11.59
CA ARG A 144 9.21 -9.34 -11.32
C ARG A 144 10.56 -8.62 -11.30
N GLY A 145 10.79 -7.72 -12.25
CA GLY A 145 12.00 -6.90 -12.31
C GLY A 145 12.19 -6.05 -11.06
N ILE A 146 11.12 -5.41 -10.59
CA ILE A 146 11.14 -4.65 -9.32
C ILE A 146 11.40 -5.57 -8.14
N HIS A 147 10.65 -6.67 -8.00
CA HIS A 147 10.81 -7.58 -6.87
C HIS A 147 12.22 -8.19 -6.78
N GLN A 148 12.79 -8.60 -7.91
CA GLN A 148 14.11 -9.24 -7.94
C GLN A 148 15.25 -8.24 -7.77
N ASN A 149 15.20 -7.12 -8.48
CA ASN A 149 16.33 -6.19 -8.53
C ASN A 149 16.25 -5.09 -7.45
N HIS A 150 15.07 -4.89 -6.84
CA HIS A 150 14.80 -3.85 -5.85
C HIS A 150 13.95 -4.40 -4.68
N PRO A 151 14.46 -5.38 -3.91
CA PRO A 151 13.71 -6.05 -2.83
C PRO A 151 13.28 -5.11 -1.69
N GLN A 152 13.91 -3.94 -1.59
CA GLN A 152 13.53 -2.88 -0.64
C GLN A 152 12.26 -2.13 -1.05
N ALA A 153 11.81 -2.25 -2.30
CA ALA A 153 10.64 -1.54 -2.80
C ALA A 153 9.36 -2.27 -2.36
N ALA A 154 8.41 -1.51 -1.81
CA ALA A 154 7.05 -2.01 -1.63
C ALA A 154 6.37 -2.11 -3.01
N LEU A 155 5.96 -3.31 -3.39
CA LEU A 155 5.25 -3.58 -4.64
C LEU A 155 3.76 -3.81 -4.36
N VAL A 156 2.89 -3.07 -5.04
CA VAL A 156 1.44 -3.20 -4.91
C VAL A 156 0.82 -3.36 -6.30
N ALA A 157 0.04 -4.43 -6.47
CA ALA A 157 -0.78 -4.63 -7.66
C ALA A 157 -2.26 -4.35 -7.32
N LEU A 158 -2.81 -3.28 -7.90
CA LEU A 158 -4.23 -2.91 -7.76
C LEU A 158 -4.96 -3.28 -9.05
N LEU A 159 -5.90 -4.23 -8.95
CA LEU A 159 -6.72 -4.70 -10.06
C LEU A 159 -8.14 -4.17 -9.87
N VAL A 160 -8.63 -3.36 -10.80
CA VAL A 160 -9.96 -2.72 -10.74
C VAL A 160 -10.78 -3.23 -11.91
N ASP A 161 -12.00 -3.69 -11.61
CA ASP A 161 -12.96 -4.19 -12.61
C ASP A 161 -12.36 -5.25 -13.55
N GLU A 162 -11.41 -6.04 -13.04
CA GLU A 162 -10.68 -7.02 -13.82
C GLU A 162 -11.28 -8.42 -13.64
N ARG A 163 -11.12 -9.27 -14.66
CA ARG A 163 -11.76 -10.60 -14.66
C ARG A 163 -11.15 -11.53 -13.60
N PRO A 164 -11.94 -12.43 -12.97
CA PRO A 164 -11.45 -13.32 -11.92
C PRO A 164 -10.24 -14.19 -12.32
N GLU A 165 -10.19 -14.62 -13.58
CA GLU A 165 -9.07 -15.39 -14.13
C GLU A 165 -7.78 -14.57 -14.21
N GLU A 166 -7.87 -13.28 -14.54
CA GLU A 166 -6.71 -12.39 -14.61
C GLU A 166 -6.23 -12.04 -13.18
N VAL A 167 -7.15 -11.85 -12.23
CA VAL A 167 -6.81 -11.69 -10.81
C VAL A 167 -6.06 -12.91 -10.28
N THR A 168 -6.52 -14.10 -10.66
CA THR A 168 -5.88 -15.37 -10.27
C THR A 168 -4.50 -15.51 -10.92
N ASP A 169 -4.36 -15.13 -12.18
CA ASP A 169 -3.09 -15.12 -12.90
C ASP A 169 -2.06 -14.23 -12.22
N PHE A 170 -2.41 -12.98 -11.88
CA PHE A 170 -1.53 -12.08 -11.15
C PHE A 170 -1.11 -12.64 -9.79
N LYS A 171 -2.06 -13.17 -8.99
CA LYS A 171 -1.78 -13.75 -7.67
C LYS A 171 -0.79 -14.92 -7.72
N ARG A 172 -0.79 -15.70 -8.80
CA ARG A 172 0.10 -16.86 -8.95
C ARG A 172 1.48 -16.49 -9.49
N ASN A 173 1.55 -15.42 -10.29
CA ASN A 173 2.73 -15.08 -11.08
C ASN A 173 3.57 -13.94 -10.51
N ILE A 174 3.00 -13.14 -9.60
CA ILE A 174 3.67 -12.04 -8.93
C ILE A 174 3.99 -12.46 -7.49
N PRO A 175 5.26 -12.38 -7.07
CA PRO A 175 5.64 -12.65 -5.70
C PRO A 175 5.01 -11.62 -4.75
N ALA A 176 4.49 -12.12 -3.62
CA ALA A 176 3.88 -11.32 -2.54
C ALA A 176 4.93 -10.84 -1.53
#